data_AF-W2ZB60-F1
#
_entry.id   AF-W2ZB60-F1
#
_cell.length_a   1.000
_cell.length_b   1.000
_cell.length_c   1.000
_cell.angle_alpha   90.00
_cell.angle_beta   90.00
_cell.angle_gamma   90.00
#
_symmetry.space_group_name_H-M   'P 1'
#
loop_
_entity.id
_entity.type
_entity.pdbx_description
1 polymer ?
#
loop_
_entity_poly.entity_id
_entity_poly.type
_entity_poly.pdbx_seq_one_letter_code
_entity_poly.pdbx_strand_id
1 'polypeptide(L)'
;MWSRDASREIPYCYWSGLAEAFDKAFKLACSGYQTFNVVALLYCLKRVSQQGIDRAFAVAHDVAVVKLLYENEKISDHAVTVAFTRSLNSLNQHFIPFEIIKFLHKLPCIPSSLIDEAFVRAAQAQKTDTIEVLRDDSHLTSKAKGDAFVDAFKCQGVEIMKELYEEKCTPPSSGCFPSK
;
A
#
# COMPACT_ATOMS: atom_id res chain seq x y z
N MET A 1 -61.79 7.92 18.49
CA MET A 1 -60.71 8.82 18.94
C MET A 1 -59.40 8.08 18.76
N TRP A 2 -58.78 8.18 17.58
CA TRP A 2 -57.48 7.58 17.31
C TRP A 2 -56.40 8.57 17.74
N SER A 3 -55.46 8.12 18.56
CA SER A 3 -54.11 8.67 18.54
C SER A 3 -53.15 7.66 19.18
N ARG A 4 -52.58 6.80 18.33
CA ARG A 4 -51.30 6.14 18.58
C ARG A 4 -50.44 6.46 17.38
N ASP A 5 -49.82 7.63 17.40
CA ASP A 5 -48.65 7.89 16.57
C ASP A 5 -47.59 8.53 17.46
N ALA A 6 -46.66 7.69 17.89
CA ALA A 6 -45.37 8.10 18.41
C ALA A 6 -44.29 7.28 17.72
N SER A 7 -44.40 7.18 16.38
CA SER A 7 -43.24 6.95 15.53
C SER A 7 -42.39 8.22 15.64
N ARG A 8 -41.51 8.27 16.65
CA ARG A 8 -40.49 9.31 16.77
C ARG A 8 -39.67 9.28 15.49
N GLU A 9 -39.96 10.19 14.58
CA GLU A 9 -39.10 10.50 13.44
C GLU A 9 -37.75 10.93 14.00
N ILE A 10 -36.79 10.01 14.02
CA ILE A 10 -35.42 10.33 14.37
C ILE A 10 -34.93 11.28 13.27
N PRO A 11 -34.51 12.52 13.59
CA PRO A 11 -34.16 13.51 12.59
C PRO A 11 -33.07 12.98 11.65
N TYR A 12 -33.19 13.22 10.35
CA TYR A 12 -32.20 12.83 9.33
C TYR A 12 -30.75 13.20 9.73
N CYS A 13 -30.56 14.33 10.42
CA CYS A 13 -29.26 14.80 10.91
C CYS A 13 -28.64 13.88 11.98
N TYR A 14 -29.46 13.18 12.77
CA TYR A 14 -28.99 12.25 13.79
C TYR A 14 -28.44 10.96 13.15
N TRP A 15 -29.09 10.51 12.07
CA TRP A 15 -28.63 9.37 11.28
C TRP A 15 -27.36 9.68 10.48
N SER A 16 -27.25 10.88 9.91
CA SER A 16 -26.04 11.28 9.16
C SER A 16 -24.81 11.42 10.07
N GLY A 17 -24.98 11.97 11.28
CA GLY A 17 -23.89 12.09 12.26
C GLY A 17 -23.41 10.73 12.77
N LEU A 18 -24.33 9.77 12.94
CA LEU A 18 -23.98 8.42 13.37
C LEU A 18 -23.20 7.65 12.29
N ALA A 19 -23.62 7.75 11.01
CA ALA A 19 -22.91 7.11 9.90
C ALA A 19 -21.47 7.64 9.77
N GLU A 20 -21.28 8.96 9.87
CA GLU A 20 -19.94 9.56 9.83
C GLU A 20 -19.07 9.14 11.02
N ALA A 21 -19.67 8.96 12.20
CA ALA A 21 -18.96 8.46 13.38
C ALA A 21 -18.45 7.02 13.18
N PHE A 22 -19.25 6.15 12.55
CA PHE A 22 -18.81 4.79 12.19
C PHE A 22 -17.63 4.83 11.21
N ASP A 23 -17.71 5.63 10.15
CA ASP A 23 -16.62 5.76 9.17
C ASP A 23 -15.33 6.26 9.82
N LYS A 24 -15.42 7.27 10.69
CA LYS A 24 -14.27 7.80 11.43
C LYS A 24 -13.67 6.77 12.39
N ALA A 25 -14.51 6.11 13.18
CA ALA A 25 -14.08 5.09 14.13
C ALA A 25 -13.40 3.92 13.40
N PHE A 26 -13.97 3.46 12.29
CA PHE A 26 -13.42 2.37 11.51
C PHE A 26 -12.07 2.71 10.88
N LYS A 27 -11.96 3.90 10.28
CA LYS A 27 -10.70 4.41 9.73
C LYS A 27 -9.60 4.48 10.80
N LEU A 28 -9.91 5.02 11.99
CA LEU A 28 -8.95 5.12 13.10
C LEU A 28 -8.53 3.74 13.61
N ALA A 29 -9.47 2.81 13.72
CA ALA A 29 -9.16 1.44 14.12
C ALA A 29 -8.18 0.77 13.14
N CYS A 30 -8.39 0.97 11.83
CA CYS A 30 -7.52 0.40 10.80
C CYS A 30 -6.12 1.03 10.76
N SER A 31 -5.95 2.28 11.22
CA SER A 31 -4.66 2.98 11.14
C SER A 31 -3.65 2.60 12.24
N GLY A 32 -3.87 1.50 12.96
CA GLY A 32 -2.96 0.97 13.98
C GLY A 32 -3.25 1.41 15.41
N TYR A 33 -4.29 2.22 15.65
CA TYR A 33 -4.69 2.63 17.02
C TYR A 33 -5.39 1.52 17.81
N GLN A 34 -5.86 0.47 17.13
CA GLN A 34 -6.69 -0.58 17.71
C GLN A 34 -6.25 -1.96 17.24
N THR A 35 -6.72 -2.98 17.93
CA THR A 35 -6.44 -4.38 17.59
C THR A 35 -7.28 -4.84 16.40
N PHE A 36 -6.82 -5.89 15.71
CA PHE A 36 -7.57 -6.56 14.65
C PHE A 36 -8.99 -6.95 15.10
N ASN A 37 -9.19 -7.37 16.36
CA ASN A 37 -10.50 -7.74 16.88
C ASN A 37 -11.48 -6.55 16.89
N VAL A 38 -11.01 -5.34 17.20
CA VAL A 38 -11.84 -4.12 17.16
C VAL A 38 -12.18 -3.76 15.71
N VAL A 39 -11.22 -3.88 14.79
CA VAL A 39 -11.47 -3.69 13.36
C VAL A 39 -12.52 -4.69 12.87
N ALA A 40 -12.35 -5.98 13.16
CA ALA A 40 -13.28 -7.04 12.78
C ALA A 40 -14.68 -6.79 13.36
N LEU A 41 -14.79 -6.37 14.63
CA LEU A 41 -16.07 -6.02 15.24
C LEU A 41 -16.76 -4.89 14.47
N LEU A 42 -16.06 -3.77 14.26
CA LEU A 42 -16.63 -2.60 13.56
C LEU A 42 -17.01 -2.94 12.12
N TYR A 43 -16.22 -3.78 11.44
CA TYR A 43 -16.50 -4.28 10.11
C TYR A 43 -17.77 -5.16 10.08
N CYS A 44 -17.89 -6.09 11.02
CA CYS A 44 -19.04 -7.00 11.15
C CYS A 44 -20.36 -6.29 11.46
N LEU A 45 -20.33 -5.08 12.03
CA LEU A 45 -21.54 -4.28 12.23
C LEU A 45 -22.19 -3.84 10.91
N LYS A 46 -21.45 -3.88 9.79
CA LYS A 46 -21.93 -3.50 8.44
C LYS A 46 -22.61 -2.13 8.40
N ARG A 47 -22.09 -1.20 9.22
CA ARG A 47 -22.55 0.20 9.31
C ARG A 47 -21.61 1.20 8.63
N VAL A 48 -20.43 0.76 8.22
CA VAL A 48 -19.43 1.59 7.55
C VAL A 48 -19.85 1.80 6.10
N SER A 49 -19.79 3.03 5.60
CA SER A 49 -20.08 3.33 4.20
C SER A 49 -18.97 2.79 3.29
N GLN A 50 -19.26 2.63 1.99
CA GLN A 50 -18.23 2.24 1.02
C GLN A 50 -17.07 3.24 0.98
N GLN A 51 -17.36 4.54 1.11
CA GLN A 51 -16.32 5.57 1.20
C GLN A 51 -15.51 5.45 2.49
N GLY A 52 -16.16 5.08 3.60
CA GLY A 52 -15.50 4.77 4.87
C GLY A 52 -14.56 3.58 4.75
N ILE A 53 -14.97 2.52 4.06
CA ILE A 53 -14.16 1.34 3.77
C ILE A 53 -12.94 1.71 2.93
N ASP A 54 -13.11 2.43 1.82
CA ASP A 54 -11.99 2.90 0.98
C ASP A 54 -10.99 3.75 1.77
N ARG A 55 -11.49 4.67 2.61
CA ARG A 55 -10.65 5.51 3.46
C ARG A 55 -9.92 4.70 4.54
N ALA A 56 -10.56 3.67 5.10
CA ALA A 56 -9.96 2.79 6.09
C ALA A 56 -8.89 1.89 5.47
N PHE A 57 -9.15 1.34 4.29
CA PHE A 57 -8.19 0.60 3.48
C PHE A 57 -6.94 1.43 3.21
N ALA A 58 -7.12 2.67 2.74
CA ALA A 58 -6.05 3.60 2.40
C ALA A 58 -5.10 3.93 3.56
N VAL A 59 -5.54 3.77 4.81
CA VAL A 59 -4.74 4.03 6.01
C VAL A 59 -4.39 2.79 6.81
N ALA A 60 -4.81 1.61 6.35
CA ALA A 60 -4.64 0.36 7.08
C ALA A 60 -3.17 0.09 7.37
N HIS A 61 -2.89 -0.27 8.62
CA HIS A 61 -1.53 -0.46 9.13
C HIS A 61 -1.18 -1.94 9.36
N ASP A 62 -2.16 -2.82 9.20
CA ASP A 62 -2.01 -4.26 9.37
C ASP A 62 -2.33 -4.94 8.04
N VAL A 63 -1.40 -5.77 7.55
CA VAL A 63 -1.57 -6.53 6.29
C VAL A 63 -2.78 -7.47 6.37
N ALA A 64 -3.13 -7.98 7.55
CA ALA A 64 -4.34 -8.80 7.73
C ALA A 64 -5.60 -7.98 7.50
N VAL A 65 -5.63 -6.71 7.94
CA VAL A 65 -6.74 -5.78 7.68
C VAL A 65 -6.81 -5.41 6.19
N VAL A 66 -5.67 -5.10 5.56
CA VAL A 66 -5.60 -4.81 4.12
C VAL A 66 -6.17 -5.98 3.31
N LYS A 67 -5.73 -7.22 3.59
CA LYS A 67 -6.23 -8.43 2.92
C LYS A 67 -7.71 -8.66 3.18
N LEU A 68 -8.16 -8.58 4.44
CA LEU A 68 -9.56 -8.75 4.80
C LEU A 68 -10.47 -7.78 4.01
N LEU A 69 -10.10 -6.51 3.93
CA LEU A 69 -10.88 -5.53 3.20
C LEU A 69 -10.81 -5.73 1.68
N TYR A 70 -9.63 -6.04 1.14
CA TYR A 70 -9.47 -6.29 -0.30
C TYR A 70 -10.28 -7.50 -0.79
N GLU A 71 -10.30 -8.57 -0.01
CA GLU A 71 -10.95 -9.84 -0.38
C GLU A 71 -12.47 -9.79 -0.25
N ASN A 72 -13.00 -8.91 0.63
CA ASN A 72 -14.42 -8.91 0.98
C ASN A 72 -15.18 -7.66 0.49
N GLU A 73 -14.50 -6.62 0.04
CA GLU A 73 -15.12 -5.35 -0.35
C GLU A 73 -14.65 -4.89 -1.73
N LYS A 74 -15.48 -4.07 -2.40
CA LYS A 74 -15.11 -3.46 -3.67
C LYS A 74 -14.23 -2.23 -3.43
N ILE A 75 -12.95 -2.46 -3.16
CA ILE A 75 -11.97 -1.39 -2.95
C ILE A 75 -11.71 -0.63 -4.26
N SER A 76 -11.78 0.70 -4.22
CA SER A 76 -11.46 1.50 -5.40
C SER A 76 -9.96 1.50 -5.72
N ASP A 77 -9.62 1.56 -7.00
CA ASP A 77 -8.23 1.69 -7.48
C ASP A 77 -7.52 2.90 -6.85
N HIS A 78 -8.27 3.98 -6.60
CA HIS A 78 -7.78 5.15 -5.90
C HIS A 78 -7.35 4.82 -4.47
N ALA A 79 -8.17 4.07 -3.72
CA ALA A 79 -7.82 3.65 -2.36
C ALA A 79 -6.59 2.73 -2.34
N VAL A 80 -6.46 1.82 -3.31
CA VAL A 80 -5.29 0.97 -3.48
C VAL A 80 -4.02 1.79 -3.71
N THR A 81 -4.10 2.74 -4.65
CA THR A 81 -2.99 3.65 -4.98
C THR A 81 -2.57 4.48 -3.76
N VAL A 82 -3.54 5.04 -3.02
CA VAL A 82 -3.26 5.82 -1.80
C VAL A 82 -2.60 4.96 -0.71
N ALA A 83 -3.08 3.73 -0.50
CA ALA A 83 -2.48 2.80 0.46
C ALA A 83 -1.02 2.48 0.10
N PHE A 84 -0.73 2.26 -1.19
CA PHE A 84 0.61 1.99 -1.67
C PHE A 84 1.53 3.20 -1.45
N THR A 85 1.14 4.38 -1.93
CA THR A 85 1.91 5.63 -1.74
C THR A 85 2.16 5.93 -0.26
N ARG A 86 1.16 5.73 0.60
CA ARG A 86 1.31 5.90 2.06
C ARG A 86 2.37 4.95 2.62
N SER A 87 2.34 3.69 2.21
CA SER A 87 3.32 2.68 2.64
C SER A 87 4.74 3.05 2.23
N LEU A 88 4.93 3.57 1.01
CA LEU A 88 6.22 4.06 0.53
C LEU A 88 6.74 5.24 1.37
N ASN A 89 5.87 6.19 1.70
CA ASN A 89 6.24 7.36 2.52
C ASN A 89 6.66 6.98 3.94
N SER A 90 6.27 5.80 4.42
CA SER A 90 6.60 5.28 5.75
C SER A 90 7.79 4.32 5.76
N LEU A 91 8.46 4.07 4.64
CA LEU A 91 9.62 3.16 4.56
C LEU A 91 10.68 3.46 5.63
N ASN A 92 10.97 4.74 5.89
CA ASN A 92 11.98 5.15 6.87
C ASN A 92 11.50 5.09 8.33
N GLN A 93 10.21 4.89 8.58
CA GLN A 93 9.63 5.17 9.88
C GLN A 93 9.30 3.92 10.70
N HIS A 94 9.61 2.71 10.22
CA HIS A 94 9.30 1.41 10.88
C HIS A 94 7.82 1.23 11.33
N PHE A 95 6.93 2.14 10.95
CA PHE A 95 5.53 2.09 11.31
C PHE A 95 4.82 1.07 10.41
N ILE A 96 4.80 1.30 9.10
CA ILE A 96 4.00 0.47 8.19
C ILE A 96 4.78 -0.82 7.81
N PRO A 97 4.18 -2.02 8.02
CA PRO A 97 4.81 -3.29 7.62
C PRO A 97 5.10 -3.36 6.13
N PHE A 98 6.28 -3.88 5.76
CA PHE A 98 6.69 -4.04 4.36
C PHE A 98 5.76 -5.00 3.60
N GLU A 99 5.10 -5.91 4.32
CA GLU A 99 4.15 -6.89 3.81
C GLU A 99 2.97 -6.23 3.08
N ILE A 100 2.63 -4.99 3.44
CA ILE A 100 1.62 -4.21 2.74
C ILE A 100 2.13 -3.82 1.35
N ILE A 101 3.37 -3.34 1.22
CA ILE A 101 4.00 -3.04 -0.09
C ILE A 101 4.09 -4.32 -0.93
N LYS A 102 4.53 -5.43 -0.31
CA LYS A 102 4.62 -6.74 -0.96
C LYS A 102 3.28 -7.26 -1.47
N PHE A 103 2.19 -6.95 -0.79
CA PHE A 103 0.84 -7.29 -1.25
C PHE A 103 0.36 -6.36 -2.36
N LEU A 104 0.44 -5.05 -2.14
CA LEU A 104 -0.18 -4.05 -3.00
C LEU A 104 0.51 -3.91 -4.37
N HIS A 105 1.84 -4.03 -4.49
CA HIS A 105 2.54 -3.83 -5.78
C HIS A 105 2.07 -4.80 -6.88
N LYS A 106 1.54 -5.97 -6.50
CA LYS A 106 1.04 -6.99 -7.44
C LYS A 106 -0.34 -6.67 -8.00
N LEU A 107 -1.02 -5.66 -7.46
CA LEU A 107 -2.37 -5.33 -7.88
C LEU A 107 -2.35 -4.57 -9.21
N PRO A 108 -3.21 -4.93 -10.18
CA PRO A 108 -3.12 -4.41 -11.55
C PRO A 108 -3.41 -2.91 -11.66
N CYS A 109 -4.01 -2.31 -10.64
CA CYS A 109 -4.30 -0.88 -10.59
C CYS A 109 -3.13 -0.03 -10.08
N ILE A 110 -2.01 -0.64 -9.65
CA ILE A 110 -0.79 0.12 -9.33
C ILE A 110 -0.13 0.59 -10.64
N PRO A 111 0.04 1.90 -10.85
CA PRO A 111 0.73 2.40 -12.02
C PRO A 111 2.22 2.02 -12.00
N SER A 112 2.79 1.74 -13.17
CA SER A 112 4.23 1.47 -13.32
C SER A 112 5.11 2.59 -12.77
N SER A 113 4.67 3.85 -12.89
CA SER A 113 5.37 5.00 -12.32
C SER A 113 5.51 4.93 -10.79
N LEU A 114 4.54 4.32 -10.10
CA LEU A 114 4.64 4.10 -8.66
C LEU A 114 5.55 2.93 -8.31
N ILE A 115 5.67 1.92 -9.17
CA ILE A 115 6.65 0.84 -9.02
C ILE A 115 8.07 1.41 -9.14
N ASP A 116 8.31 2.24 -10.16
CA ASP A 116 9.58 2.96 -10.34
C ASP A 116 9.92 3.82 -9.11
N GLU A 117 8.96 4.63 -8.63
CA GLU A 117 9.12 5.46 -7.43
C GLU A 117 9.40 4.62 -6.17
N ALA A 118 8.69 3.51 -6.01
CA ALA A 118 8.89 2.59 -4.90
C ALA A 118 10.30 2.00 -4.87
N PHE A 119 10.81 1.61 -6.04
CA PHE A 119 12.14 1.04 -6.19
C PHE A 119 13.23 2.05 -5.84
N VAL A 120 13.15 3.27 -6.37
CA VAL A 120 14.11 4.34 -6.07
C VAL A 120 14.07 4.71 -4.59
N ARG A 121 12.87 4.85 -4.00
CA ARG A 121 12.74 5.16 -2.56
C ARG A 121 13.27 4.05 -1.68
N ALA A 122 13.08 2.79 -2.04
CA ALA A 122 13.62 1.66 -1.29
C ALA A 122 15.16 1.69 -1.26
N ALA A 123 15.80 2.05 -2.37
CA ALA A 123 17.25 2.20 -2.42
C ALA A 123 17.74 3.36 -1.55
N GLN A 124 17.08 4.52 -1.65
CA GLN A 124 17.37 5.68 -0.80
C GLN A 124 17.19 5.37 0.70
N ALA A 125 16.15 4.60 1.05
CA ALA A 125 15.81 4.19 2.41
C ALA A 125 16.59 2.97 2.91
N GLN A 126 17.50 2.42 2.09
CA GLN A 126 18.28 1.21 2.38
C GLN A 126 17.39 0.01 2.79
N LYS A 127 16.29 -0.21 2.05
CA LYS A 127 15.33 -1.29 2.31
C LYS A 127 15.52 -2.45 1.34
N THR A 128 16.47 -3.32 1.66
CA THR A 128 16.77 -4.55 0.90
C THR A 128 15.51 -5.37 0.60
N ASP A 129 14.69 -5.71 1.59
CA ASP A 129 13.48 -6.52 1.38
C ASP A 129 12.54 -5.94 0.31
N THR A 130 12.42 -4.61 0.25
CA THR A 130 11.61 -3.92 -0.75
C THR A 130 12.28 -3.93 -2.12
N ILE A 131 13.60 -3.75 -2.18
CA ILE A 131 14.37 -3.86 -3.43
C ILE A 131 14.26 -5.27 -4.01
N GLU A 132 14.47 -6.31 -3.20
CA GLU A 132 14.36 -7.70 -3.62
C GLU A 132 12.98 -8.02 -4.21
N VAL A 133 11.91 -7.57 -3.54
CA VAL A 133 10.54 -7.83 -4.01
C VAL A 133 10.22 -7.11 -5.33
N LEU A 134 10.70 -5.88 -5.50
CA LEU A 134 10.34 -5.05 -6.66
C LEU A 134 11.27 -5.24 -7.87
N ARG A 135 12.49 -5.79 -7.68
CA ARG A 135 13.51 -5.92 -8.73
C ARG A 135 13.01 -6.70 -9.96
N ASP A 136 12.19 -7.71 -9.72
CA ASP A 136 11.66 -8.61 -10.74
C ASP A 136 10.28 -8.16 -11.28
N ASP A 137 9.79 -6.99 -10.87
CA ASP A 137 8.53 -6.46 -11.37
C ASP A 137 8.64 -6.09 -12.86
N SER A 138 7.74 -6.64 -13.68
CA SER A 138 7.75 -6.42 -15.14
C SER A 138 7.51 -4.98 -15.56
N HIS A 139 6.96 -4.15 -14.68
CA HIS A 139 6.70 -2.74 -14.92
C HIS A 139 7.89 -1.84 -14.56
N LEU A 140 8.91 -2.37 -13.88
CA LEU A 140 10.08 -1.61 -13.44
C LEU A 140 10.96 -1.22 -14.63
N THR A 141 11.22 0.07 -14.77
CA THR A 141 11.99 0.60 -15.90
C THR A 141 13.51 0.56 -15.65
N SER A 142 14.29 0.48 -16.74
CA SER A 142 15.75 0.57 -16.67
C SER A 142 16.24 1.91 -16.11
N LYS A 143 15.49 3.00 -16.38
CA LYS A 143 15.74 4.32 -15.81
C LYS A 143 15.63 4.28 -14.29
N ALA A 144 14.55 3.69 -13.74
CA ALA A 144 14.37 3.57 -12.30
C ALA A 144 15.49 2.74 -11.63
N LYS A 145 15.98 1.69 -12.30
CA LYS A 145 17.14 0.92 -11.83
C LYS A 145 18.41 1.77 -11.74
N GLY A 146 18.68 2.59 -12.77
CA GLY A 146 19.80 3.53 -12.76
C GLY A 146 19.68 4.60 -11.68
N ASP A 147 18.49 5.19 -11.52
CA ASP A 147 18.20 6.20 -10.50
C ASP A 147 18.39 5.61 -9.08
N ALA A 148 17.90 4.38 -8.85
CA ALA A 148 18.06 3.66 -7.60
C ALA A 148 19.53 3.38 -7.25
N PHE A 149 20.36 3.00 -8.24
CA PHE A 149 21.79 2.79 -8.03
C PHE A 149 22.51 4.07 -7.61
N VAL A 150 22.20 5.18 -8.27
CA VAL A 150 22.75 6.50 -7.94
C VAL A 150 22.36 6.93 -6.52
N ASP A 151 21.11 6.69 -6.12
CA ASP A 151 20.65 7.04 -4.77
C ASP A 151 21.23 6.11 -3.69
N ALA A 152 21.37 4.81 -3.96
CA ALA A 152 22.09 3.89 -3.07
C ALA A 152 23.54 4.34 -2.85
N PHE A 153 24.23 4.78 -3.90
CA PHE A 153 25.58 5.34 -3.81
C PHE A 153 25.65 6.58 -2.91
N LYS A 154 24.74 7.55 -3.11
CA LYS A 154 24.68 8.76 -2.28
C LYS A 154 24.46 8.44 -0.80
N CYS A 155 23.68 7.40 -0.53
CA CYS A 155 23.35 6.94 0.82
C CYS A 155 24.35 5.91 1.38
N GLN A 156 25.49 5.68 0.71
CA GLN A 156 26.55 4.72 1.11
C GLN A 156 26.04 3.28 1.29
N GLY A 157 24.99 2.92 0.54
CA GLY A 157 24.31 1.62 0.59
C GLY A 157 25.03 0.54 -0.20
N VAL A 158 26.21 0.12 0.25
CA VAL A 158 27.04 -0.85 -0.49
C VAL A 158 26.31 -2.16 -0.76
N GLU A 159 25.48 -2.64 0.17
CA GLU A 159 24.67 -3.86 0.01
C GLU A 159 23.62 -3.69 -1.08
N ILE A 160 22.83 -2.61 -1.03
CA ILE A 160 21.87 -2.26 -2.08
C ILE A 160 22.57 -2.09 -3.43
N MET A 161 23.74 -1.45 -3.48
CA MET A 161 24.49 -1.30 -4.74
C MET A 161 24.91 -2.65 -5.32
N LYS A 162 25.35 -3.61 -4.50
CA LYS A 162 25.68 -4.98 -4.96
C LYS A 162 24.44 -5.68 -5.49
N GLU A 163 23.36 -5.61 -4.73
CA GLU A 163 22.05 -6.15 -5.11
C GLU A 163 21.57 -5.62 -6.46
N LEU A 164 21.69 -4.31 -6.70
CA LEU A 164 21.30 -3.68 -7.96
C LEU A 164 22.26 -4.04 -9.11
N TYR A 165 23.54 -4.29 -8.82
CA TYR A 165 24.56 -4.65 -9.81
C TYR A 165 24.52 -6.13 -10.20
N GLU A 166 24.07 -7.01 -9.30
CA GLU A 166 23.96 -8.46 -9.52
C GLU A 166 22.82 -8.86 -10.48
N GLU A 167 22.16 -7.88 -11.12
CA GLU A 167 21.28 -8.11 -12.26
C GLU A 167 22.04 -8.85 -13.36
N LYS A 168 21.85 -10.18 -13.41
CA LYS A 168 22.59 -11.16 -14.21
C LYS A 168 23.39 -10.51 -15.34
N CYS A 169 24.71 -10.39 -15.14
CA CYS A 169 25.62 -10.31 -16.26
C CYS A 169 25.44 -11.58 -17.10
N THR A 170 24.50 -11.56 -18.06
CA THR A 170 24.61 -12.45 -19.22
C THR A 170 25.93 -12.06 -19.86
N PRO A 171 26.91 -12.98 -19.93
CA PRO A 171 28.19 -12.64 -20.55
C PRO A 171 27.88 -12.10 -21.95
N PRO A 172 28.54 -11.01 -22.41
CA PRO A 172 28.37 -10.56 -23.76
C PRO A 172 28.62 -11.77 -24.66
N SER A 173 27.63 -12.14 -25.47
CA SER A 173 27.79 -13.17 -26.50
C SER A 173 29.10 -12.86 -27.20
N SER A 174 30.04 -13.79 -27.11
CA SER A 174 31.39 -13.69 -27.66
C SER A 174 31.30 -13.42 -29.17
N GLY A 175 31.18 -12.14 -29.52
CA GLY A 175 31.22 -11.64 -30.87
C GLY A 175 32.67 -11.75 -31.33
N CYS A 176 32.89 -12.70 -32.24
CA CYS A 176 34.07 -12.88 -33.06
C CYS A 176 35.03 -11.67 -33.09
N PHE A 177 36.21 -11.83 -32.49
CA PHE A 177 37.37 -11.09 -32.97
C PHE A 177 37.81 -11.73 -34.28
N PRO A 178 37.91 -10.98 -35.40
CA PRO A 178 38.59 -11.49 -36.58
C PRO A 178 40.08 -11.64 -36.23
N SER A 179 40.57 -12.87 -36.34
CA SER A 179 42.00 -13.13 -36.34
C SER A 179 42.58 -12.62 -37.66
N LYS A 180 43.56 -11.71 -37.53
CA LYS A 180 44.53 -11.18 -38.51
C LYS A 180 44.29 -11.45 -39.99
#